data_AF-A0AAI9X3R1-F1
#
_entry.id   AF-A0AAI9X3R1-F1
#
_cell.length_a   1.000
_cell.length_b   1.000
_cell.length_c   1.000
_cell.angle_alpha   90.00
_cell.angle_beta   90.00
_cell.angle_gamma   90.00
#
_symmetry.space_group_name_H-M   'P 1'
#
loop_
_entity.id
_entity.type
_entity.pdbx_description
1 polymer ?
#
loop_
_entity_poly.entity_id
_entity_poly.type
_entity_poly.pdbx_seq_one_letter_code
_entity_poly.pdbx_strand_id
1 'polypeptide(L)'
;MVPELNNAEELEDDLLAAARGDPEDDRSIYGAQQSNLIVDARPTVNAFAMQAVGLGSENMDNYKFATKAYLGIDNIHVMRDSLNKVIDALKESDVTPLGPSRDQLARSGWLKHIGGILDGARLITRQVGLTHSHVLIHCSDGWDRTSQLSALSQICLDPYFRTLEGFMVLVEKDWLSFGHMFRHRAGHLNSEKWFQIENERIGGDPNRAFGDGGGAGKAIENAFLSAKGFFGRDNNSRDSLADSDGELQNYDSDTPVKKPPAPRSGVSEKEITKPKETSPVFHQFLDATYQLLHQHPTRFEFNERFLRRLLYHLYSCQFGTFLFNNEKERVDCKANERTRSVWDYFLARREQFTNPRYDPVIDDNQRGKERLIFPRVSETRWWNEVFGRTDAEMNGPRSSPAPSDIPESTVLTGIETAGTNSAGKMPDVSGITAAVTSGVSKLAFPAERTDKPTELEVEMQ
;
A
#
# COMPACT_ATOMS: atom_id res chain seq x y z
N MET A 1 -27.47 -4.59 -23.41
CA MET A 1 -26.32 -4.08 -24.18
C MET A 1 -25.11 -4.68 -23.50
N VAL A 2 -24.55 -5.75 -24.07
CA VAL A 2 -23.39 -6.45 -23.50
C VAL A 2 -22.19 -5.49 -23.66
N PRO A 3 -21.40 -5.20 -22.61
CA PRO A 3 -20.22 -4.38 -22.77
C PRO A 3 -19.26 -5.08 -23.74
N GLU A 4 -18.72 -4.34 -24.72
CA GLU A 4 -17.58 -4.82 -25.51
C GLU A 4 -16.44 -5.09 -24.53
N LEU A 5 -16.03 -6.35 -24.42
CA LEU A 5 -14.93 -6.77 -23.57
C LEU A 5 -13.64 -6.17 -24.14
N ASN A 6 -12.79 -5.63 -23.29
CA ASN A 6 -11.47 -5.16 -23.73
C ASN A 6 -10.57 -6.37 -24.02
N ASN A 7 -9.61 -6.25 -24.95
CA ASN A 7 -8.64 -7.32 -25.30
C ASN A 7 -7.92 -7.96 -24.09
N ALA A 8 -7.78 -7.22 -22.98
CA ALA A 8 -7.16 -7.73 -21.75
C ALA A 8 -8.09 -8.66 -20.94
N GLU A 9 -9.41 -8.45 -21.03
CA GLU A 9 -10.44 -9.29 -20.40
C GLU A 9 -10.62 -10.59 -21.19
N GLU A 10 -10.59 -10.54 -22.52
CA GLU A 10 -10.56 -11.74 -23.36
C GLU A 10 -9.31 -12.57 -23.09
N LEU A 11 -8.14 -11.93 -22.96
CA LEU A 11 -6.92 -12.64 -22.60
C LEU A 11 -7.00 -13.24 -21.19
N GLU A 12 -7.58 -12.55 -20.21
CA GLU A 12 -7.74 -13.09 -18.86
C GLU A 12 -8.76 -14.23 -18.80
N ASP A 13 -9.85 -14.14 -19.56
CA ASP A 13 -10.85 -15.19 -19.75
C ASP A 13 -10.25 -16.40 -20.48
N ASP A 14 -9.44 -16.19 -21.52
CA ASP A 14 -8.69 -17.24 -22.23
C ASP A 14 -7.68 -17.92 -21.31
N LEU A 15 -7.05 -17.17 -20.39
CA LEU A 15 -6.13 -17.72 -19.41
C LEU A 15 -6.85 -18.53 -18.32
N LEU A 16 -8.00 -18.04 -17.86
CA LEU A 16 -8.87 -18.79 -16.96
C LEU A 16 -9.43 -20.03 -17.65
N ALA A 17 -9.64 -20.02 -18.96
CA ALA A 17 -10.06 -21.17 -19.76
C ALA A 17 -8.90 -22.15 -20.00
N ALA A 18 -7.70 -21.68 -20.31
CA ALA A 18 -6.51 -22.50 -20.49
C ALA A 18 -6.04 -23.17 -19.19
N ALA A 19 -6.20 -22.49 -18.05
CA ALA A 19 -5.96 -23.05 -16.72
C ALA A 19 -6.96 -24.16 -16.33
N ARG A 20 -8.04 -24.38 -17.10
CA ARG A 20 -9.02 -25.44 -16.83
C ARG A 20 -8.47 -26.83 -17.08
N GLY A 21 -7.40 -26.98 -17.88
CA GLY A 21 -6.79 -28.27 -18.21
C GLY A 21 -7.77 -29.24 -18.88
N ASP A 22 -7.25 -30.30 -19.50
CA ASP A 22 -8.10 -31.44 -19.84
C ASP A 22 -8.60 -32.10 -18.53
N PRO A 23 -9.84 -32.60 -18.45
CA PRO A 23 -10.37 -33.25 -17.24
C PRO A 23 -9.61 -34.51 -16.81
N GLU A 24 -8.60 -34.95 -17.59
CA GLU A 24 -7.68 -36.04 -17.27
C GLU A 24 -6.32 -35.57 -16.71
N ASP A 25 -6.03 -34.26 -16.65
CA ASP A 25 -4.75 -33.77 -16.13
C ASP A 25 -4.75 -33.71 -14.59
N ASP A 26 -3.71 -34.30 -14.00
CA ASP A 26 -3.58 -34.55 -12.57
C ASP A 26 -3.67 -33.24 -11.78
N ARG A 27 -4.34 -33.22 -10.62
CA ARG A 27 -4.53 -31.99 -9.81
C ARG A 27 -3.16 -31.32 -9.58
N SER A 28 -2.87 -30.24 -10.31
CA SER A 28 -1.56 -29.59 -10.23
C SER A 28 -1.36 -29.04 -8.81
N ILE A 29 -0.32 -29.54 -8.13
CA ILE A 29 -0.03 -29.16 -6.74
C ILE A 29 0.54 -27.74 -6.74
N TYR A 30 -0.08 -26.83 -5.97
CA TYR A 30 0.45 -25.48 -5.78
C TYR A 30 1.92 -25.51 -5.32
N GLY A 31 2.77 -24.78 -6.03
CA GLY A 31 4.21 -24.74 -5.77
C GLY A 31 5.02 -25.78 -6.53
N ALA A 32 4.39 -26.67 -7.29
CA ALA A 32 5.10 -27.69 -8.06
C ALA A 32 5.89 -27.12 -9.26
N GLN A 33 5.58 -25.88 -9.68
CA GLN A 33 6.31 -25.20 -10.76
C GLN A 33 7.54 -24.44 -10.25
N GLN A 34 8.60 -24.41 -11.07
CA GLN A 34 9.86 -23.71 -10.74
C GLN A 34 9.87 -22.22 -11.12
N SER A 35 8.69 -21.59 -11.26
CA SER A 35 8.50 -20.17 -11.59
C SER A 35 8.15 -19.35 -10.34
N ASN A 36 8.87 -19.57 -9.24
CA ASN A 36 8.62 -18.81 -8.00
C ASN A 36 8.92 -17.32 -8.18
N LEU A 37 8.20 -16.48 -7.45
CA LEU A 37 8.30 -15.03 -7.58
C LEU A 37 8.67 -14.39 -6.22
N ILE A 38 9.62 -13.48 -6.25
CA ILE A 38 9.95 -12.58 -5.15
C ILE A 38 9.41 -11.20 -5.53
N VAL A 39 8.55 -10.63 -4.70
CA VAL A 39 7.94 -9.31 -4.90
C VAL A 39 8.50 -8.36 -3.88
N ASP A 40 9.36 -7.45 -4.33
CA ASP A 40 9.75 -6.26 -3.56
C ASP A 40 8.76 -5.15 -3.87
N ALA A 41 7.94 -4.76 -2.89
CA ALA A 41 6.90 -3.75 -3.10
C ALA A 41 7.44 -2.33 -3.36
N ARG A 42 8.76 -2.11 -3.27
CA ARG A 42 9.39 -0.79 -3.41
C ARG A 42 9.79 -0.51 -4.85
N PRO A 43 9.74 0.77 -5.27
CA PRO A 43 10.33 1.18 -6.54
C PRO A 43 11.79 0.76 -6.60
N THR A 44 12.24 0.31 -7.78
CA THR A 44 13.60 -0.21 -8.02
C THR A 44 14.67 0.71 -7.42
N VAL A 45 14.56 2.03 -7.66
CA VAL A 45 15.50 3.05 -7.14
C VAL A 45 15.61 3.02 -5.61
N ASN A 46 14.48 2.87 -4.91
CA ASN A 46 14.44 2.84 -3.45
C ASN A 46 15.06 1.56 -2.89
N ALA A 47 14.87 0.43 -3.58
CA ALA A 47 15.47 -0.84 -3.19
C ALA A 47 17.00 -0.81 -3.33
N PHE A 48 17.51 -0.31 -4.46
CA PHE A 48 18.95 -0.13 -4.68
C PHE A 48 19.60 0.86 -3.71
N ALA A 49 18.92 1.96 -3.36
CA ALA A 49 19.43 2.91 -2.38
C ALA A 49 19.68 2.26 -0.99
N MET A 50 18.84 1.30 -0.60
CA MET A 50 19.01 0.56 0.67
C MET A 50 20.16 -0.45 0.62
N GLN A 51 20.57 -0.90 -0.56
CA GLN A 51 21.72 -1.79 -0.72
C GLN A 51 23.04 -1.12 -0.29
N ALA A 52 23.15 0.21 -0.48
CA ALA A 52 24.33 0.97 -0.09
C ALA A 52 24.55 1.06 1.43
N VAL A 53 23.51 0.82 2.24
CA VAL A 53 23.57 0.87 3.71
C VAL A 53 23.54 -0.52 4.35
N GLY A 54 23.82 -1.57 3.59
CA GLY A 54 23.86 -2.96 4.08
C GLY A 54 22.49 -3.63 4.24
N LEU A 55 21.41 -2.98 3.77
CA LEU A 55 20.12 -3.60 3.54
C LEU A 55 20.04 -3.99 2.05
N GLY A 56 18.85 -4.01 1.44
CA GLY A 56 18.71 -4.19 0.00
C GLY A 56 17.59 -5.15 -0.35
N SER A 57 17.81 -5.97 -1.36
CA SER A 57 16.93 -7.03 -1.85
C SER A 57 17.78 -8.22 -2.31
N GLU A 58 17.14 -9.36 -2.53
CA GLU A 58 17.73 -10.66 -2.81
C GLU A 58 18.63 -10.62 -4.05
N ASN A 59 19.89 -11.07 -3.92
CA ASN A 59 20.76 -11.23 -5.08
C ASN A 59 20.34 -12.50 -5.84
N MET A 60 19.81 -12.34 -7.06
CA MET A 60 19.25 -13.44 -7.85
C MET A 60 20.25 -14.53 -8.23
N ASP A 61 21.56 -14.28 -8.18
CA ASP A 61 22.58 -15.34 -8.35
C ASP A 61 22.48 -16.42 -7.25
N ASN A 62 21.95 -16.06 -6.07
CA ASN A 62 21.69 -16.97 -4.96
C ASN A 62 20.29 -17.62 -5.03
N TYR A 63 19.36 -17.09 -5.84
CA TYR A 63 17.95 -17.51 -5.92
C TYR A 63 17.59 -17.98 -7.34
N LYS A 64 18.23 -19.07 -7.77
CA LYS A 64 18.25 -19.53 -9.19
C LYS A 64 16.89 -19.94 -9.78
N PHE A 65 15.93 -20.33 -8.94
CA PHE A 65 14.59 -20.78 -9.35
C PHE A 65 13.50 -19.78 -8.99
N ALA A 66 13.89 -18.52 -8.83
CA ALA A 66 12.97 -17.43 -8.59
C ALA A 66 13.22 -16.30 -9.60
N THR A 67 12.15 -15.59 -9.91
CA THR A 67 12.20 -14.28 -10.54
C THR A 67 11.94 -13.25 -9.45
N LYS A 68 12.61 -12.10 -9.49
CA LYS A 68 12.30 -10.98 -8.60
C LYS A 68 11.68 -9.85 -9.39
N ALA A 69 10.61 -9.27 -8.86
CA ALA A 69 9.88 -8.14 -9.40
C ALA A 69 9.87 -6.99 -8.39
N TYR A 70 10.18 -5.79 -8.86
CA TYR A 70 10.03 -4.55 -8.09
C TYR A 70 8.72 -3.88 -8.45
N LEU A 71 7.92 -3.51 -7.44
CA LEU A 71 6.70 -2.75 -7.61
C LEU A 71 6.93 -1.28 -7.29
N GLY A 72 6.33 -0.36 -8.01
CA GLY A 72 6.44 1.08 -7.82
C GLY A 72 5.61 1.64 -6.67
N ILE A 73 5.42 0.91 -5.57
CA ILE A 73 4.59 1.40 -4.45
C ILE A 73 5.42 2.27 -3.52
N ASP A 74 5.16 3.57 -3.59
CA ASP A 74 5.86 4.59 -2.82
C ASP A 74 5.75 4.40 -1.29
N ASN A 75 6.59 5.12 -0.56
CA ASN A 75 6.64 5.04 0.90
C ASN A 75 5.48 5.79 1.59
N ILE A 76 5.41 5.64 2.91
CA ILE A 76 4.37 6.22 3.76
C ILE A 76 4.25 7.75 3.68
N HIS A 77 5.34 8.47 3.33
CA HIS A 77 5.32 9.92 3.22
C HIS A 77 4.61 10.37 1.96
N VAL A 78 4.87 9.71 0.83
CA VAL A 78 4.16 9.98 -0.43
C VAL A 78 2.66 9.73 -0.28
N MET A 79 2.28 8.64 0.39
CA MET A 79 0.86 8.32 0.62
C MET A 79 0.17 9.33 1.54
N ARG A 80 0.87 9.82 2.58
CA ARG A 80 0.37 10.91 3.43
C ARG A 80 0.17 12.19 2.62
N ASP A 81 1.16 12.57 1.82
CA ASP A 81 1.09 13.80 1.02
C ASP A 81 0.00 13.71 -0.05
N SER A 82 -0.22 12.52 -0.60
CA SER A 82 -1.34 12.24 -1.51
C SER A 82 -2.70 12.47 -0.84
N LEU A 83 -2.94 11.90 0.34
CA LEU A 83 -4.20 12.12 1.07
C LEU A 83 -4.36 13.60 1.51
N ASN A 84 -3.28 14.26 1.92
CA ASN A 84 -3.34 15.70 2.24
C ASN A 84 -3.79 16.54 1.04
N LYS A 85 -3.30 16.22 -0.17
CA LYS A 85 -3.77 16.88 -1.40
C LYS A 85 -5.24 16.60 -1.70
N VAL A 86 -5.74 15.39 -1.39
CA VAL A 86 -7.19 15.10 -1.48
C VAL A 86 -7.94 16.00 -0.51
N ILE A 87 -7.55 16.05 0.76
CA ILE A 87 -8.19 16.90 1.78
C ILE A 87 -8.17 18.37 1.36
N ASP A 88 -7.04 18.86 0.87
CA ASP A 88 -6.91 20.23 0.36
C ASP A 88 -7.85 20.52 -0.82
N ALA A 89 -8.07 19.54 -1.70
CA ALA A 89 -9.01 19.67 -2.82
C ALA A 89 -10.48 19.70 -2.39
N LEU A 90 -10.77 19.15 -1.20
CA LEU A 90 -12.12 19.07 -0.64
C LEU A 90 -12.44 20.25 0.30
N LYS A 91 -11.45 20.89 0.92
CA LYS A 91 -11.68 21.94 1.94
C LYS A 91 -12.49 23.13 1.41
N GLU A 92 -12.23 23.53 0.17
CA GLU A 92 -12.89 24.71 -0.43
C GLU A 92 -14.33 24.39 -0.86
N SER A 93 -14.59 23.11 -1.20
CA SER A 93 -15.93 22.62 -1.54
C SER A 93 -16.85 22.42 -0.33
N ASP A 94 -16.36 22.61 0.89
CA ASP A 94 -17.21 22.66 2.09
C ASP A 94 -17.79 24.06 2.33
N VAL A 95 -17.13 25.09 1.80
CA VAL A 95 -17.46 26.50 2.05
C VAL A 95 -18.09 27.15 0.82
N THR A 96 -17.84 26.60 -0.38
CA THR A 96 -18.35 27.12 -1.64
C THR A 96 -19.35 26.15 -2.28
N PRO A 97 -20.32 26.63 -3.07
CA PRO A 97 -21.26 25.77 -3.80
C PRO A 97 -20.60 25.07 -5.00
N LEU A 98 -19.31 25.29 -5.22
CA LEU A 98 -18.53 24.62 -6.25
C LEU A 98 -18.10 23.26 -5.67
N GLY A 99 -18.39 22.18 -6.41
CA GLY A 99 -17.92 20.84 -6.05
C GLY A 99 -16.39 20.77 -6.02
N PRO A 100 -15.82 19.64 -5.56
CA PRO A 100 -14.38 19.50 -5.39
C PRO A 100 -13.62 19.69 -6.70
N SER A 101 -12.46 20.33 -6.63
CA SER A 101 -11.64 20.59 -7.82
C SER A 101 -11.07 19.28 -8.37
N ARG A 102 -11.56 18.86 -9.54
CA ARG A 102 -11.16 17.61 -10.19
C ARG A 102 -9.70 17.59 -10.61
N ASP A 103 -9.14 18.74 -11.00
CA ASP A 103 -7.72 18.87 -11.33
C ASP A 103 -6.82 18.78 -10.09
N GLN A 104 -7.27 19.28 -8.94
CA GLN A 104 -6.56 19.10 -7.67
C GLN A 104 -6.64 17.64 -7.20
N LEU A 105 -7.81 17.01 -7.33
CA LEU A 105 -8.00 15.58 -7.07
C LEU A 105 -7.07 14.72 -7.95
N ALA A 106 -6.99 14.98 -9.25
CA ALA A 106 -6.08 14.27 -10.15
C ALA A 106 -4.60 14.45 -9.73
N ARG A 107 -4.20 15.67 -9.38
CA ARG A 107 -2.84 15.99 -8.89
C ARG A 107 -2.49 15.37 -7.54
N SER A 108 -3.47 14.87 -6.79
CA SER A 108 -3.21 14.11 -5.56
C SER A 108 -2.48 12.80 -5.83
N GLY A 109 -2.69 12.18 -7.01
CA GLY A 109 -2.19 10.86 -7.32
C GLY A 109 -2.89 9.72 -6.57
N TRP A 110 -3.94 9.98 -5.78
CA TRP A 110 -4.56 8.97 -4.92
C TRP A 110 -5.00 7.72 -5.70
N LEU A 111 -5.79 7.90 -6.77
CA LEU A 111 -6.24 6.77 -7.60
C LEU A 111 -5.09 6.06 -8.32
N LYS A 112 -4.01 6.77 -8.66
CA LYS A 112 -2.80 6.14 -9.20
C LYS A 112 -2.16 5.21 -8.17
N HIS A 113 -2.09 5.62 -6.91
CA HIS A 113 -1.56 4.76 -5.84
C HIS A 113 -2.47 3.56 -5.55
N ILE A 114 -3.80 3.74 -5.51
CA ILE A 114 -4.76 2.64 -5.38
C ILE A 114 -4.61 1.66 -6.55
N GLY A 115 -4.55 2.17 -7.79
CA GLY A 115 -4.34 1.36 -8.99
C GLY A 115 -3.04 0.57 -8.95
N GLY A 116 -1.94 1.17 -8.47
CA GLY A 116 -0.66 0.46 -8.30
C GLY A 116 -0.73 -0.68 -7.27
N ILE A 117 -1.42 -0.47 -6.14
CA ILE A 117 -1.64 -1.52 -5.14
C ILE A 117 -2.47 -2.67 -5.73
N LEU A 118 -3.56 -2.35 -6.45
CA LEU A 118 -4.40 -3.35 -7.12
C LEU A 118 -3.64 -4.13 -8.20
N ASP A 119 -2.81 -3.46 -9.00
CA ASP A 119 -2.00 -4.12 -10.02
C ASP A 119 -0.97 -5.07 -9.41
N GLY A 120 -0.36 -4.69 -8.29
CA GLY A 120 0.53 -5.56 -7.51
C GLY A 120 -0.19 -6.79 -6.98
N ALA A 121 -1.39 -6.60 -6.41
CA ALA A 121 -2.23 -7.70 -5.94
C ALA A 121 -2.66 -8.64 -7.08
N ARG A 122 -2.98 -8.09 -8.26
CA ARG A 122 -3.30 -8.84 -9.48
C ARG A 122 -2.13 -9.72 -9.92
N LEU A 123 -0.92 -9.17 -9.97
CA LEU A 123 0.30 -9.91 -10.33
C LEU A 123 0.55 -11.11 -9.39
N ILE A 124 0.45 -10.90 -8.08
CA ILE A 124 0.59 -11.96 -7.09
C ILE A 124 -0.52 -13.02 -7.24
N THR A 125 -1.77 -12.58 -7.41
CA THR A 125 -2.93 -13.48 -7.56
C THR A 125 -2.79 -14.35 -8.80
N ARG A 126 -2.31 -13.81 -9.92
CA ARG A 126 -2.05 -14.59 -11.14
C ARG A 126 -0.95 -15.63 -10.92
N GLN A 127 0.16 -15.24 -10.28
CA GLN A 127 1.27 -16.16 -10.03
C GLN A 127 0.84 -17.37 -9.17
N VAL A 128 0.08 -17.10 -8.11
CA VAL A 128 -0.43 -18.15 -7.23
C VAL A 128 -1.54 -18.93 -7.92
N GLY A 129 -2.59 -18.24 -8.36
CA GLY A 129 -3.86 -18.82 -8.79
C GLY A 129 -3.84 -19.49 -10.16
N LEU A 130 -3.07 -18.96 -11.11
CA LEU A 130 -3.02 -19.46 -12.50
C LEU A 130 -1.71 -20.20 -12.79
N THR A 131 -0.59 -19.70 -12.28
CA THR A 131 0.74 -20.30 -12.51
C THR A 131 1.10 -21.34 -11.46
N HIS A 132 0.23 -21.57 -10.47
CA HIS A 132 0.43 -22.55 -9.40
C HIS A 132 1.81 -22.46 -8.74
N SER A 133 2.31 -21.25 -8.50
CA SER A 133 3.67 -20.99 -8.04
C SER A 133 3.70 -20.18 -6.74
N HIS A 134 4.78 -20.29 -5.98
CA HIS A 134 4.91 -19.55 -4.73
C HIS A 134 5.36 -18.11 -4.95
N VAL A 135 4.89 -17.24 -4.05
CA VAL A 135 5.28 -15.84 -4.02
C VAL A 135 5.80 -15.48 -2.62
N LEU A 136 6.99 -14.88 -2.56
CA LEU A 136 7.52 -14.20 -1.39
C LEU A 136 7.25 -12.70 -1.55
N ILE A 137 6.56 -12.07 -0.59
CA ILE A 137 6.24 -10.64 -0.65
C ILE A 137 6.99 -9.93 0.47
N HIS A 138 7.75 -8.88 0.14
CA HIS A 138 8.39 -8.02 1.14
C HIS A 138 8.40 -6.55 0.70
N CYS A 139 8.84 -5.67 1.60
CA CYS A 139 9.13 -4.28 1.27
C CYS A 139 10.39 -3.82 2.02
N SER A 140 10.37 -2.67 2.71
CA SER A 140 11.44 -2.28 3.64
C SER A 140 11.31 -3.05 4.96
N ASP A 141 10.25 -2.77 5.72
CA ASP A 141 10.05 -3.32 7.08
C ASP A 141 9.01 -4.46 7.13
N GLY A 142 8.27 -4.68 6.03
CA GLY A 142 7.33 -5.80 5.91
C GLY A 142 5.94 -5.61 6.54
N TRP A 143 5.61 -4.46 7.12
CA TRP A 143 4.34 -4.24 7.84
C TRP A 143 3.36 -3.23 7.19
N ASP A 144 3.72 -2.59 6.07
CA ASP A 144 2.87 -1.60 5.38
C ASP A 144 2.39 -2.14 4.03
N ARG A 145 3.21 -1.98 2.98
CA ARG A 145 2.91 -2.40 1.60
C ARG A 145 2.75 -3.92 1.49
N THR A 146 3.53 -4.66 2.26
CA THR A 146 3.45 -6.13 2.32
C THR A 146 2.08 -6.57 2.83
N SER A 147 1.55 -5.97 3.91
CA SER A 147 0.20 -6.25 4.40
C SER A 147 -0.87 -5.88 3.39
N GLN A 148 -0.74 -4.74 2.68
CA GLN A 148 -1.66 -4.36 1.60
C GLN A 148 -1.73 -5.43 0.51
N LEU A 149 -0.58 -5.83 -0.03
CA LEU A 149 -0.49 -6.80 -1.12
C LEU A 149 -0.94 -8.20 -0.69
N SER A 150 -0.44 -8.69 0.45
CA SER A 150 -0.78 -10.01 0.99
C SER A 150 -2.28 -10.14 1.24
N ALA A 151 -2.90 -9.16 1.89
CA ALA A 151 -4.32 -9.21 2.21
C ALA A 151 -5.21 -9.10 0.96
N LEU A 152 -4.89 -8.20 0.02
CA LEU A 152 -5.66 -8.07 -1.22
C LEU A 152 -5.56 -9.30 -2.10
N SER A 153 -4.38 -9.90 -2.24
CA SER A 153 -4.22 -11.15 -2.99
C SER A 153 -5.01 -12.30 -2.34
N GLN A 154 -5.04 -12.38 -1.02
CA GLN A 154 -5.88 -13.36 -0.32
C GLN A 154 -7.38 -13.18 -0.60
N ILE A 155 -7.88 -11.95 -0.60
CA ILE A 155 -9.28 -11.64 -1.00
C ILE A 155 -9.57 -12.12 -2.43
N CYS A 156 -8.59 -11.96 -3.33
CA CYS A 156 -8.71 -12.36 -4.73
C CYS A 156 -8.66 -13.88 -4.95
N LEU A 157 -7.89 -14.60 -4.12
CA LEU A 157 -7.64 -16.04 -4.23
C LEU A 157 -8.69 -16.90 -3.50
N ASP A 158 -9.24 -16.42 -2.38
CA ASP A 158 -10.04 -17.22 -1.46
C ASP A 158 -11.43 -16.59 -1.17
N PRO A 159 -12.55 -17.27 -1.50
CA PRO A 159 -13.90 -16.87 -1.13
C PRO A 159 -14.12 -16.63 0.36
N TYR A 160 -13.40 -17.33 1.23
CA TYR A 160 -13.55 -17.18 2.66
C TYR A 160 -13.32 -15.72 3.09
N PHE A 161 -12.27 -15.07 2.60
CA PHE A 161 -11.94 -13.68 2.96
C PHE A 161 -12.90 -12.63 2.38
N ARG A 162 -13.86 -13.05 1.54
CA ARG A 162 -14.96 -12.22 1.04
C ARG A 162 -16.23 -12.34 1.88
N THR A 163 -16.26 -13.24 2.86
CA THR A 163 -17.29 -13.29 3.90
C THR A 163 -17.04 -12.23 4.97
N LEU A 164 -18.06 -11.88 5.74
CA LEU A 164 -17.93 -10.92 6.84
C LEU A 164 -16.94 -11.44 7.91
N GLU A 165 -17.04 -12.72 8.26
CA GLU A 165 -16.12 -13.38 9.20
C GLU A 165 -14.70 -13.45 8.65
N GLY A 166 -14.54 -13.93 7.41
CA GLY A 166 -13.22 -14.09 6.82
C GLY A 166 -12.50 -12.76 6.66
N PHE A 167 -13.19 -11.68 6.29
CA PHE A 167 -12.56 -10.36 6.25
C PHE A 167 -12.12 -9.87 7.63
N MET A 168 -12.90 -10.11 8.69
CA MET A 168 -12.47 -9.78 10.06
C MET A 168 -11.21 -10.56 10.45
N VAL A 169 -11.17 -11.86 10.13
CA VAL A 169 -9.99 -12.72 10.36
C VAL A 169 -8.80 -12.24 9.55
N LEU A 170 -8.99 -11.82 8.30
CA LEU A 170 -7.92 -11.28 7.46
C LEU A 170 -7.28 -10.03 8.08
N VAL A 171 -8.11 -9.12 8.62
CA VAL A 171 -7.60 -7.92 9.31
C VAL A 171 -6.88 -8.28 10.62
N GLU A 172 -7.44 -9.20 11.42
CA GLU A 172 -6.75 -9.67 12.64
C GLU A 172 -5.40 -10.35 12.34
N LYS A 173 -5.32 -11.08 11.22
CA LYS A 173 -4.09 -11.77 10.80
C LYS A 173 -3.09 -10.82 10.14
N ASP A 174 -3.33 -10.40 8.90
CA ASP A 174 -2.31 -9.74 8.05
C ASP A 174 -1.97 -8.31 8.47
N TRP A 175 -2.82 -7.69 9.30
CA TRP A 175 -2.60 -6.34 9.78
C TRP A 175 -2.25 -6.32 11.27
N LEU A 176 -3.11 -6.89 12.10
CA LEU A 176 -2.95 -6.77 13.55
C LEU A 176 -1.86 -7.69 14.09
N SER A 177 -1.93 -9.01 13.83
CA SER A 177 -0.94 -9.96 14.36
C SER A 177 0.42 -9.79 13.69
N PHE A 178 0.45 -9.49 12.39
CA PHE A 178 1.67 -9.23 11.62
C PHE A 178 2.31 -7.85 11.89
N GLY A 179 1.72 -7.03 12.76
CA GLY A 179 2.40 -5.86 13.34
C GLY A 179 2.36 -4.59 12.49
N HIS A 180 1.30 -4.38 11.70
CA HIS A 180 1.04 -3.05 11.16
C HIS A 180 0.93 -2.04 12.29
N MET A 181 1.72 -0.97 12.22
CA MET A 181 1.87 0.00 13.31
C MET A 181 0.69 0.98 13.41
N PHE A 182 -0.51 0.48 13.70
CA PHE A 182 -1.76 1.26 13.69
C PHE A 182 -1.69 2.55 14.51
N ARG A 183 -1.15 2.50 15.74
CA ARG A 183 -1.02 3.70 16.58
C ARG A 183 -0.18 4.78 15.91
N HIS A 184 0.95 4.42 15.31
CA HIS A 184 1.81 5.38 14.61
C HIS A 184 1.19 5.87 13.31
N ARG A 185 0.59 4.97 12.52
CA ARG A 185 0.04 5.28 11.19
C ARG A 185 -1.22 6.13 11.27
N ALA A 186 -2.11 5.82 12.21
CA ALA A 186 -3.37 6.54 12.40
C ALA A 186 -3.24 7.77 13.33
N GLY A 187 -2.15 7.89 14.09
CA GLY A 187 -1.85 9.09 14.88
C GLY A 187 -2.85 9.34 16.02
N HIS A 188 -3.24 8.29 16.74
CA HIS A 188 -4.27 8.35 17.80
C HIS A 188 -3.94 9.27 18.98
N LEU A 189 -2.65 9.58 19.18
CA LEU A 189 -2.17 10.43 20.27
C LEU A 189 -1.98 11.86 19.79
N ASN A 190 -1.65 12.76 20.70
CA ASN A 190 -1.44 14.17 20.37
C ASN A 190 0.00 14.44 19.89
N SER A 191 0.21 15.59 19.26
CA SER A 191 1.52 16.12 18.86
C SER A 191 1.57 17.62 19.08
N GLU A 192 2.58 18.11 19.82
CA GLU A 192 2.81 19.55 20.05
C GLU A 192 2.89 20.35 18.74
N LYS A 193 3.36 19.74 17.65
CA LYS A 193 3.44 20.38 16.32
C LYS A 193 2.08 20.81 15.75
N TRP A 194 0.97 20.32 16.30
CA TRP A 194 -0.38 20.69 15.85
C TRP A 194 -0.90 21.97 16.52
N PHE A 195 -0.25 22.42 17.60
CA PHE A 195 -0.63 23.65 18.29
C PHE A 195 0.23 24.81 17.79
N GLN A 196 -0.42 25.86 17.32
CA GLN A 196 0.20 27.15 17.06
C GLN A 196 -0.14 28.07 18.22
N ILE A 197 0.86 28.55 18.96
CA ILE A 197 0.65 29.50 20.06
C ILE A 197 0.60 30.91 19.45
N GLU A 198 -0.58 31.54 19.40
CA GLU A 198 -0.79 32.88 18.82
C GLU A 198 0.09 34.00 19.42
N ASN A 199 0.64 33.80 20.63
CA ASN A 199 1.44 34.81 21.33
C ASN A 199 2.76 35.18 20.62
N GLU A 200 3.25 34.37 19.68
CA GLU A 200 4.43 34.73 18.88
C GLU A 200 4.15 35.76 17.79
N ARG A 201 2.87 36.10 17.51
CA ARG A 201 2.50 37.13 16.52
C ARG A 201 2.43 38.55 17.11
N ILE A 202 2.27 38.67 18.44
CA ILE A 202 2.14 39.97 19.14
C ILE A 202 3.49 40.44 19.72
N GLY A 203 4.48 39.56 19.83
CA GLY A 203 5.86 39.90 20.14
C GLY A 203 6.58 40.52 18.93
N GLY A 204 6.11 41.68 18.47
CA GLY A 204 6.84 42.50 17.53
C GLY A 204 8.24 42.80 18.08
N ASP A 205 9.26 42.47 17.29
CA ASP A 205 10.64 42.89 17.53
C ASP A 205 10.67 44.42 17.69
N PRO A 206 11.02 44.97 18.87
CA PRO A 206 11.02 46.41 19.11
C PRO A 206 12.09 47.17 18.31
N ASN A 207 12.96 46.46 17.57
CA ASN A 207 14.00 47.06 16.72
C ASN A 207 13.67 47.12 15.23
N ARG A 208 12.45 46.78 14.79
CA ARG A 208 12.06 47.02 13.39
C ARG A 208 11.65 48.47 13.17
N ALA A 209 12.63 49.28 12.78
CA ALA A 209 12.40 50.58 12.17
C ALA A 209 11.50 50.45 10.93
N PHE A 210 10.56 51.38 10.82
CA PHE A 210 9.65 51.52 9.68
C PHE A 210 10.44 51.69 8.38
N GLY A 211 10.19 50.80 7.42
CA GLY A 211 10.58 50.96 6.03
C GLY A 211 11.81 50.17 5.62
N ASP A 212 11.61 48.94 5.15
CA ASP A 212 12.31 48.46 3.96
C ASP A 212 11.54 47.29 3.32
N GLY A 213 11.21 47.43 2.04
CA GLY A 213 10.55 46.40 1.24
C GLY A 213 11.61 45.55 0.54
N GLY A 214 11.58 44.23 0.74
CA GLY A 214 12.53 43.35 0.04
C GLY A 214 12.58 41.91 0.57
N GLY A 215 11.45 41.19 0.54
CA GLY A 215 11.29 39.84 1.11
C GLY A 215 11.77 38.65 0.27
N ALA A 216 12.67 38.81 -0.70
CA ALA A 216 13.05 37.71 -1.61
C ALA A 216 14.51 37.21 -1.45
N GLY A 217 15.43 38.00 -0.90
CA GLY A 217 16.85 37.64 -0.88
C GLY A 217 17.26 36.66 0.24
N LYS A 218 16.68 36.76 1.43
CA LYS A 218 17.14 36.02 2.62
C LYS A 218 16.62 34.58 2.72
N ALA A 219 15.59 34.21 1.97
CA ALA A 219 15.07 32.84 1.94
C ALA A 219 15.98 31.88 1.14
N ILE A 220 16.64 32.39 0.10
CA ILE A 220 17.51 31.60 -0.79
C ILE A 220 18.86 31.33 -0.11
N GLU A 221 19.39 32.28 0.66
CA GLU A 221 20.67 32.13 1.37
C GLU A 221 20.57 31.09 2.52
N ASN A 222 19.45 31.07 3.25
CA ASN A 222 19.18 30.03 4.25
C ASN A 222 18.89 28.65 3.65
N ALA A 223 18.34 28.59 2.42
CA ALA A 223 18.18 27.32 1.71
C ALA A 223 19.53 26.74 1.24
N PHE A 224 20.47 27.59 0.81
CA PHE A 224 21.80 27.15 0.35
C PHE A 224 22.73 26.72 1.49
N LEU A 225 22.60 27.32 2.68
CA LEU A 225 23.35 26.89 3.87
C LEU A 225 22.83 25.57 4.47
N SER A 226 21.53 25.28 4.33
CA SER A 226 20.95 23.98 4.69
C SER A 226 21.41 22.84 3.77
N ALA A 227 21.65 23.15 2.48
CA ALA A 227 22.09 22.18 1.48
C ALA A 227 23.56 21.71 1.62
N LYS A 228 24.40 22.41 2.40
CA LYS A 228 25.80 22.00 2.67
C LYS A 228 25.95 21.00 3.83
N GLY A 229 24.87 20.69 4.55
CA GLY A 229 24.87 19.69 5.63
C GLY A 229 24.42 18.28 5.23
N PHE A 230 24.13 18.04 3.95
CA PHE A 230 23.51 16.79 3.45
C PHE A 230 24.49 15.69 3.03
N PHE A 231 25.80 15.88 3.18
CA PHE A 231 26.79 14.81 2.99
C PHE A 231 27.34 14.36 4.35
N GLY A 232 26.68 13.37 4.93
CA GLY A 232 27.16 12.64 6.11
C GLY A 232 26.21 12.72 7.29
N ARG A 233 25.16 11.90 7.29
CA ARG A 233 24.55 11.49 8.56
C ARG A 233 23.91 10.11 8.47
N ASP A 234 24.31 9.30 9.44
CA ASP A 234 24.06 7.88 9.59
C ASP A 234 22.57 7.51 9.73
N ASN A 235 22.23 6.40 9.08
CA ASN A 235 20.96 5.69 9.23
C ASN A 235 21.01 4.81 10.47
N ASN A 236 20.70 5.36 11.65
CA ASN A 236 20.57 4.56 12.88
C ASN A 236 19.09 4.30 13.20
N SER A 237 18.57 3.16 12.71
CA SER A 237 17.38 2.50 13.21
C SER A 237 17.71 1.47 14.31
N ARG A 238 18.62 1.82 15.22
CA ARG A 238 18.95 1.02 16.41
C ARG A 238 18.68 1.82 17.68
N ASP A 239 17.41 1.90 18.04
CA ASP A 239 17.02 2.28 19.40
C ASP A 239 15.89 1.34 19.85
N SER A 240 16.24 0.07 20.00
CA SER A 240 15.38 -0.96 20.59
C SER A 240 16.23 -2.10 21.15
N LEU A 241 17.28 -1.80 21.92
CA LEU A 241 17.90 -2.77 22.84
C LEU A 241 18.34 -2.03 24.10
N ALA A 242 17.91 -2.54 25.25
CA ALA A 242 18.33 -2.06 26.56
C ALA A 242 19.78 -2.48 26.83
N ASP A 243 20.58 -1.62 27.44
CA ASP A 243 21.75 -2.05 28.18
C ASP A 243 22.07 -1.16 29.38
N SER A 244 22.71 -1.84 30.33
CA SER A 244 22.85 -1.61 31.77
C SER A 244 23.71 -0.42 32.20
N ASP A 245 23.50 -0.03 33.45
CA ASP A 245 24.23 0.95 34.27
C ASP A 245 25.76 0.94 34.12
N GLY A 246 26.34 2.14 34.14
CA GLY A 246 27.76 2.39 34.32
C GLY A 246 28.03 3.88 34.52
N GLU A 247 28.12 4.31 35.78
CA GLU A 247 28.53 5.66 36.18
C GLU A 247 29.96 5.98 35.70
N LEU A 248 30.17 7.22 35.23
CA LEU A 248 31.39 7.98 35.51
C LEU A 248 31.17 9.48 35.26
N GLN A 249 31.27 10.25 36.35
CA GLN A 249 31.28 11.70 36.38
C GLN A 249 32.56 12.27 35.77
N ASN A 250 32.45 13.39 35.06
CA ASN A 250 33.52 14.39 35.04
C ASN A 250 32.92 15.81 34.97
N TYR A 251 33.36 16.63 35.93
CA TYR A 251 33.09 18.06 36.04
C TYR A 251 33.93 18.83 35.04
N ASP A 252 33.34 19.79 34.31
CA ASP A 252 33.99 21.08 34.08
C ASP A 252 32.97 22.21 33.80
N SER A 253 33.43 23.42 34.07
CA SER A 253 32.74 24.65 34.45
C SER A 253 32.37 25.56 33.27
N ASP A 254 31.53 26.57 33.58
CA ASP A 254 31.24 27.81 32.83
C ASP A 254 30.29 27.76 31.61
N THR A 255 29.01 28.15 31.84
CA THR A 255 28.20 29.00 30.94
C THR A 255 26.84 29.39 31.59
N PRO A 256 26.16 30.46 31.12
CA PRO A 256 25.25 31.27 31.93
C PRO A 256 23.89 30.62 32.21
N VAL A 257 23.30 31.03 33.34
CA VAL A 257 22.02 30.58 33.92
C VAL A 257 20.90 30.54 32.86
N LYS A 258 20.55 29.32 32.42
CA LYS A 258 19.30 29.05 31.69
C LYS A 258 18.13 29.12 32.67
N LYS A 259 17.06 29.82 32.29
CA LYS A 259 15.74 29.78 32.96
C LYS A 259 15.32 28.31 33.17
N PRO A 260 14.67 27.97 34.30
CA PRO A 260 14.26 26.60 34.54
C PRO A 260 13.25 26.19 33.46
N PRO A 261 13.38 24.97 32.88
CA PRO A 261 12.33 24.46 32.02
C PRO A 261 11.06 24.29 32.86
N ALA A 262 9.92 24.70 32.29
CA ALA A 262 8.61 24.35 32.83
C ALA A 262 8.55 22.84 33.09
N PRO A 263 7.82 22.37 34.12
CA PRO A 263 7.76 20.96 34.45
C PRO A 263 7.25 20.20 33.23
N ARG A 264 8.15 19.46 32.57
CA ARG A 264 7.77 18.51 31.53
C ARG A 264 6.92 17.46 32.25
N SER A 265 5.64 17.40 31.90
CA SER A 265 4.80 16.25 32.24
C SER A 265 5.55 15.00 31.77
N GLY A 266 5.71 14.04 32.68
CA GLY A 266 6.44 12.80 32.45
C GLY A 266 5.70 11.83 31.51
N VAL A 267 5.20 12.32 30.38
CA VAL A 267 4.73 11.47 29.29
C VAL A 267 5.99 10.97 28.60
N SER A 268 6.17 9.65 28.57
CA SER A 268 7.34 9.06 27.91
C SER A 268 7.37 9.50 26.44
N GLU A 269 8.53 9.78 25.86
CA GLU A 269 8.64 10.12 24.42
C GLU A 269 8.08 9.03 23.48
N LYS A 270 7.79 7.84 24.02
CA LYS A 270 7.08 6.74 23.36
C LYS A 270 5.58 6.98 23.16
N GLU A 271 4.97 7.94 23.84
CA GLU A 271 3.51 8.17 23.90
C GLU A 271 3.07 9.49 23.25
N ILE A 272 3.75 9.92 22.19
CA ILE A 272 3.32 11.04 21.35
C ILE A 272 3.18 10.61 19.88
N THR A 273 2.24 11.24 19.17
CA THR A 273 2.16 11.05 17.72
C THR A 273 3.38 11.70 17.07
N LYS A 274 4.04 10.97 16.19
CA LYS A 274 5.11 11.49 15.31
C LYS A 274 4.46 11.77 13.95
N PRO A 275 4.17 13.03 13.56
CA PRO A 275 3.43 13.31 12.32
C PRO A 275 4.09 12.76 11.05
N LYS A 276 5.41 12.57 11.06
CA LYS A 276 6.13 11.96 9.93
C LYS A 276 5.86 10.45 9.77
N GLU A 277 5.39 9.78 10.82
CA GLU A 277 5.06 8.34 10.84
C GLU A 277 3.59 8.07 10.50
N THR A 278 2.75 9.12 10.47
CA THR A 278 1.34 8.98 10.09
C THR A 278 1.22 8.78 8.58
N SER A 279 0.32 7.89 8.18
CA SER A 279 0.09 7.56 6.77
C SER A 279 -1.18 6.71 6.59
N PRO A 280 -1.94 6.90 5.51
CA PRO A 280 -3.24 6.24 5.30
C PRO A 280 -3.13 4.83 4.73
N VAL A 281 -2.17 4.02 5.17
CA VAL A 281 -1.88 2.69 4.59
C VAL A 281 -3.07 1.74 4.69
N PHE A 282 -3.70 1.63 5.87
CA PHE A 282 -4.91 0.82 6.05
C PHE A 282 -6.14 1.41 5.33
N HIS A 283 -6.22 2.74 5.21
CA HIS A 283 -7.27 3.39 4.41
C HIS A 283 -7.14 2.99 2.94
N GLN A 284 -5.93 3.02 2.36
CA GLN A 284 -5.70 2.57 0.99
C GLN A 284 -6.08 1.10 0.78
N PHE A 285 -5.86 0.23 1.78
CA PHE A 285 -6.32 -1.16 1.73
C PHE A 285 -7.85 -1.28 1.69
N LEU A 286 -8.55 -0.51 2.52
CA LEU A 286 -10.01 -0.49 2.50
C LEU A 286 -10.56 0.11 1.19
N ASP A 287 -9.91 1.12 0.63
CA ASP A 287 -10.25 1.70 -0.67
C ASP A 287 -10.04 0.66 -1.79
N ALA A 288 -8.88 -0.01 -1.83
CA ALA A 288 -8.63 -1.10 -2.77
C ALA A 288 -9.65 -2.25 -2.63
N THR A 289 -10.06 -2.58 -1.40
CA THR A 289 -11.14 -3.56 -1.16
C THR A 289 -12.49 -3.05 -1.68
N TYR A 290 -12.79 -1.75 -1.53
CA TYR A 290 -13.97 -1.13 -2.12
C TYR A 290 -13.96 -1.22 -3.65
N GLN A 291 -12.81 -1.04 -4.32
CA GLN A 291 -12.71 -1.24 -5.77
C GLN A 291 -13.11 -2.66 -6.16
N LEU A 292 -12.62 -3.68 -5.45
CA LEU A 292 -13.00 -5.08 -5.69
C LEU A 292 -14.49 -5.34 -5.44
N LEU A 293 -15.04 -4.80 -4.35
CA LEU A 293 -16.47 -4.88 -4.03
C LEU A 293 -17.33 -4.26 -5.14
N HIS A 294 -16.88 -3.12 -5.67
CA HIS A 294 -17.56 -2.41 -6.75
C HIS A 294 -17.52 -3.20 -8.07
N GLN A 295 -16.34 -3.74 -8.41
CA GLN A 295 -16.10 -4.52 -9.62
C GLN A 295 -16.77 -5.89 -9.61
N HIS A 296 -17.03 -6.46 -8.42
CA HIS A 296 -17.63 -7.78 -8.22
C HIS A 296 -18.80 -7.73 -7.21
N PRO A 297 -19.93 -7.09 -7.57
CA PRO A 297 -21.00 -6.70 -6.64
C PRO A 297 -21.73 -7.84 -5.92
N THR A 298 -21.59 -9.08 -6.40
CA THR A 298 -22.24 -10.28 -5.84
C THR A 298 -21.26 -11.18 -5.09
N ARG A 299 -19.95 -10.90 -5.11
CA ARG A 299 -18.92 -11.83 -4.62
C ARG A 299 -18.50 -11.60 -3.17
N PHE A 300 -19.03 -10.55 -2.53
CA PHE A 300 -18.72 -10.17 -1.16
C PHE A 300 -19.97 -10.20 -0.29
N GLU A 301 -19.85 -10.84 0.88
CA GLU A 301 -20.93 -10.89 1.86
C GLU A 301 -21.12 -9.55 2.55
N PHE A 302 -20.04 -8.79 2.77
CA PHE A 302 -20.11 -7.48 3.38
C PHE A 302 -20.43 -6.39 2.34
N ASN A 303 -21.09 -5.32 2.77
CA ASN A 303 -21.42 -4.17 1.93
C ASN A 303 -20.44 -3.00 2.13
N GLU A 304 -20.57 -1.93 1.35
CA GLU A 304 -19.70 -0.75 1.46
C GLU A 304 -19.78 -0.07 2.83
N ARG A 305 -20.96 -0.07 3.46
CA ARG A 305 -21.18 0.50 4.79
C ARG A 305 -20.31 -0.17 5.85
N PHE A 306 -20.03 -1.47 5.71
CA PHE A 306 -19.08 -2.17 6.57
C PHE A 306 -17.68 -1.55 6.47
N LEU A 307 -17.15 -1.41 5.24
CA LEU A 307 -15.81 -0.84 5.01
C LEU A 307 -15.69 0.61 5.50
N ARG A 308 -16.68 1.47 5.18
CA ARG A 308 -16.70 2.87 5.65
C ARG A 308 -16.74 2.96 7.17
N ARG A 309 -17.56 2.12 7.81
CA ARG A 309 -17.68 2.12 9.26
C ARG A 309 -16.44 1.55 9.94
N LEU A 310 -15.75 0.61 9.30
CA LEU A 310 -14.46 0.11 9.78
C LEU A 310 -13.39 1.21 9.73
N LEU A 311 -13.33 1.97 8.64
CA LEU A 311 -12.45 3.13 8.54
C LEU A 311 -12.77 4.20 9.58
N TYR A 312 -14.05 4.45 9.88
CA TYR A 312 -14.42 5.33 10.99
C TYR A 312 -13.88 4.81 12.32
N HIS A 313 -14.02 3.51 12.58
CA HIS A 313 -13.57 2.92 13.84
C HIS A 313 -12.05 2.78 13.98
N LEU A 314 -11.31 2.77 12.86
CA LEU A 314 -9.86 2.95 12.86
C LEU A 314 -9.47 4.19 13.66
N TYR A 315 -10.09 5.34 13.39
CA TYR A 315 -9.73 6.62 14.02
C TYR A 315 -10.49 6.91 15.31
N SER A 316 -11.70 6.39 15.48
CA SER A 316 -12.58 6.73 16.62
C SER A 316 -12.00 6.40 18.01
N CYS A 317 -11.05 5.46 18.07
CA CYS A 317 -10.52 4.90 19.32
C CYS A 317 -11.60 4.35 20.28
N GLN A 318 -12.80 4.07 19.80
CA GLN A 318 -13.91 3.53 20.60
C GLN A 318 -13.65 2.08 21.04
N PHE A 319 -12.86 1.33 20.27
CA PHE A 319 -12.54 -0.07 20.47
C PHE A 319 -11.03 -0.26 20.60
N GLY A 320 -10.61 -1.37 21.22
CA GLY A 320 -9.19 -1.69 21.39
C GLY A 320 -8.50 -2.24 20.15
N THR A 321 -9.28 -2.64 19.14
CA THR A 321 -8.80 -3.38 17.96
C THR A 321 -7.59 -2.72 17.29
N PHE A 322 -7.60 -1.39 17.11
CA PHE A 322 -6.55 -0.68 16.36
C PHE A 322 -5.62 0.21 17.22
N LEU A 323 -5.58 0.05 18.55
CA LEU A 323 -4.89 1.02 19.44
C LEU A 323 -3.37 0.89 19.56
N PHE A 324 -2.79 -0.23 19.12
CA PHE A 324 -1.40 -0.62 19.40
C PHE A 324 -0.65 -0.92 18.10
N ASN A 325 0.68 -1.00 18.15
CA ASN A 325 1.50 -1.21 16.95
C ASN A 325 1.77 -2.67 16.63
N ASN A 326 1.64 -3.57 17.61
CA ASN A 326 1.92 -4.98 17.43
C ASN A 326 1.15 -5.83 18.46
N GLU A 327 1.17 -7.15 18.26
CA GLU A 327 0.50 -8.11 19.14
C GLU A 327 1.08 -8.13 20.55
N LYS A 328 2.41 -8.04 20.68
CA LYS A 328 3.07 -8.00 21.99
C LYS A 328 2.56 -6.85 22.85
N GLU A 329 2.47 -5.64 22.30
CA GLU A 329 1.92 -4.47 22.99
C GLU A 329 0.47 -4.69 23.44
N ARG A 330 -0.36 -5.32 22.59
CA ARG A 330 -1.77 -5.63 22.93
C ARG A 330 -1.86 -6.58 24.12
N VAL A 331 -0.99 -7.60 24.18
CA VAL A 331 -0.91 -8.56 25.29
C VAL A 331 -0.40 -7.87 26.56
N ASP A 332 0.73 -7.16 26.48
CA ASP A 332 1.35 -6.49 27.63
C ASP A 332 0.40 -5.46 28.26
N CYS A 333 -0.38 -4.75 27.43
CA CYS A 333 -1.36 -3.77 27.88
C CYS A 333 -2.74 -4.36 28.26
N LYS A 334 -2.91 -5.69 28.14
CA LYS A 334 -4.16 -6.42 28.40
C LYS A 334 -5.34 -5.84 27.62
N ALA A 335 -5.14 -5.57 26.33
CA ALA A 335 -6.12 -4.89 25.49
C ALA A 335 -7.47 -5.64 25.46
N ASN A 336 -7.44 -6.97 25.36
CA ASN A 336 -8.63 -7.83 25.35
C ASN A 336 -9.44 -7.79 26.66
N GLU A 337 -8.80 -7.53 27.80
CA GLU A 337 -9.47 -7.42 29.11
C GLU A 337 -9.99 -5.99 29.36
N ARG A 338 -9.28 -4.99 28.83
CA ARG A 338 -9.53 -3.56 29.14
C ARG A 338 -10.39 -2.84 28.13
N THR A 339 -10.64 -3.45 26.97
CA THR A 339 -11.36 -2.83 25.87
C THR A 339 -12.34 -3.82 25.23
N ARG A 340 -13.17 -3.32 24.30
CA ARG A 340 -14.05 -4.16 23.48
C ARG A 340 -13.50 -4.27 22.05
N SER A 341 -13.86 -5.35 21.38
CA SER A 341 -13.53 -5.55 19.97
C SER A 341 -14.50 -4.77 19.08
N VAL A 342 -13.99 -4.17 18.01
CA VAL A 342 -14.83 -3.57 16.96
C VAL A 342 -15.70 -4.63 16.26
N TRP A 343 -15.26 -5.89 16.25
CA TRP A 343 -16.00 -6.99 15.62
C TRP A 343 -17.33 -7.26 16.33
N ASP A 344 -17.39 -7.12 17.66
CA ASP A 344 -18.65 -7.24 18.43
C ASP A 344 -19.69 -6.21 17.95
N TYR A 345 -19.25 -5.00 17.59
CA TYR A 345 -20.13 -3.96 17.08
C TYR A 345 -20.74 -4.32 15.71
N PHE A 346 -19.94 -4.92 14.82
CA PHE A 346 -20.39 -5.39 13.51
C PHE A 346 -21.29 -6.62 13.61
N LEU A 347 -20.89 -7.63 14.38
CA LEU A 347 -21.62 -8.88 14.54
C LEU A 347 -23.00 -8.65 15.16
N ALA A 348 -23.10 -7.77 16.16
CA ALA A 348 -24.39 -7.42 16.78
C ALA A 348 -25.35 -6.66 15.82
N ARG A 349 -24.87 -6.20 14.67
CA ARG A 349 -25.62 -5.43 13.66
C ARG A 349 -25.41 -6.01 12.25
N ARG A 350 -25.15 -7.31 12.16
CA ARG A 350 -24.71 -8.01 10.94
C ARG A 350 -25.58 -7.67 9.72
N GLU A 351 -26.89 -7.59 9.89
CA GLU A 351 -27.85 -7.28 8.83
C GLU A 351 -27.54 -5.94 8.13
N GLN A 352 -27.12 -4.91 8.87
CA GLN A 352 -26.77 -3.60 8.30
C GLN A 352 -25.49 -3.62 7.45
N PHE A 353 -24.68 -4.66 7.63
CA PHE A 353 -23.35 -4.81 7.04
C PHE A 353 -23.31 -5.92 6.00
N THR A 354 -24.40 -6.66 5.82
CA THR A 354 -24.52 -7.73 4.84
C THR A 354 -24.98 -7.15 3.49
N ASN A 355 -24.42 -7.64 2.41
CA ASN A 355 -24.78 -7.34 1.03
C ASN A 355 -25.95 -8.23 0.60
N PRO A 356 -27.14 -7.69 0.30
CA PRO A 356 -28.30 -8.48 -0.12
C PRO A 356 -28.10 -9.21 -1.46
N ARG A 357 -27.11 -8.78 -2.26
CA ARG A 357 -26.79 -9.38 -3.56
C ARG A 357 -25.69 -10.45 -3.49
N TYR A 358 -25.23 -10.79 -2.29
CA TYR A 358 -24.17 -11.78 -2.11
C TYR A 358 -24.64 -13.16 -2.62
N ASP A 359 -23.86 -13.73 -3.54
CA ASP A 359 -24.02 -15.10 -4.02
C ASP A 359 -22.82 -15.94 -3.52
N PRO A 360 -23.03 -16.84 -2.54
CA PRO A 360 -21.97 -17.68 -2.00
C PRO A 360 -21.57 -18.82 -2.94
N VAL A 361 -22.29 -19.06 -4.04
CA VAL A 361 -22.01 -20.16 -4.95
C VAL A 361 -20.67 -19.92 -5.65
N ILE A 362 -19.80 -20.93 -5.58
CA ILE A 362 -18.53 -20.98 -6.28
C ILE A 362 -18.61 -22.11 -7.30
N ASP A 363 -18.35 -21.78 -8.56
CA ASP A 363 -18.24 -22.74 -9.64
C ASP A 363 -17.20 -22.23 -10.63
N ASP A 364 -16.01 -22.85 -10.61
CA ASP A 364 -14.90 -22.50 -11.49
C ASP A 364 -15.18 -22.79 -12.97
N ASN A 365 -16.23 -23.56 -13.27
CA ASN A 365 -16.65 -23.84 -14.64
C ASN A 365 -17.64 -22.80 -15.18
N GLN A 366 -18.29 -22.03 -14.30
CA GLN A 366 -19.31 -21.05 -14.68
C GLN A 366 -18.75 -19.61 -14.63
N ARG A 367 -18.88 -18.91 -15.76
CA ARG A 367 -18.45 -17.51 -15.88
C ARG A 367 -19.12 -16.60 -14.84
N GLY A 368 -18.31 -15.83 -14.13
CA GLY A 368 -18.73 -14.91 -13.07
C GLY A 368 -18.94 -15.56 -11.69
N LYS A 369 -18.78 -16.88 -11.57
CA LYS A 369 -18.88 -17.62 -10.31
C LYS A 369 -17.57 -18.28 -9.88
N GLU A 370 -16.49 -17.98 -10.58
CA GLU A 370 -15.18 -18.52 -10.31
C GLU A 370 -14.69 -18.11 -8.93
N ARG A 371 -13.92 -19.00 -8.33
CA ARG A 371 -13.24 -18.78 -7.07
C ARG A 371 -12.32 -17.58 -7.16
N LEU A 372 -11.55 -17.46 -8.23
CA LEU A 372 -10.61 -16.36 -8.42
C LEU A 372 -11.33 -15.09 -8.89
N ILE A 373 -10.91 -13.94 -8.37
CA ILE A 373 -11.27 -12.63 -8.93
C ILE A 373 -10.00 -11.82 -9.16
N PHE A 374 -10.01 -10.93 -10.15
CA PHE A 374 -8.84 -10.12 -10.50
C PHE A 374 -9.19 -8.64 -10.53
N PRO A 375 -8.38 -7.77 -9.90
CA PRO A 375 -8.59 -6.33 -9.95
C PRO A 375 -8.51 -5.76 -11.38
N ARG A 376 -9.52 -4.99 -11.77
CA ARG A 376 -9.52 -4.22 -13.04
C ARG A 376 -9.04 -2.80 -12.79
N VAL A 377 -7.75 -2.55 -13.01
CA VAL A 377 -7.09 -1.27 -12.70
C VAL A 377 -7.68 -0.11 -13.49
N SER A 378 -8.09 -0.34 -14.75
CA SER A 378 -8.76 0.65 -15.61
C SER A 378 -10.11 1.12 -15.08
N GLU A 379 -10.75 0.35 -14.19
CA GLU A 379 -12.03 0.68 -13.57
C GLU A 379 -11.87 1.35 -12.19
N THR A 380 -10.65 1.70 -11.79
CA THR A 380 -10.40 2.36 -10.50
C THR A 380 -11.10 3.72 -10.45
N ARG A 381 -11.88 3.94 -9.39
CA ARG A 381 -12.70 5.15 -9.22
C ARG A 381 -12.57 5.75 -7.82
N TRP A 382 -13.04 6.97 -7.63
CA TRP A 382 -13.09 7.56 -6.29
C TRP A 382 -14.11 6.84 -5.40
N TRP A 383 -13.72 6.52 -4.18
CA TRP A 383 -14.63 6.11 -3.10
C TRP A 383 -15.35 7.34 -2.52
N ASN A 384 -16.27 7.92 -3.29
CA ASN A 384 -16.85 9.23 -3.01
C ASN A 384 -17.52 9.33 -1.63
N GLU A 385 -18.22 8.28 -1.18
CA GLU A 385 -18.90 8.30 0.12
C GLU A 385 -17.95 8.39 1.31
N VAL A 386 -16.72 7.88 1.20
CA VAL A 386 -15.71 7.97 2.28
C VAL A 386 -15.23 9.40 2.47
N PHE A 387 -15.25 10.18 1.39
CA PHE A 387 -14.90 11.60 1.38
C PHE A 387 -16.11 12.52 1.57
N GLY A 388 -17.29 11.96 1.86
CA GLY A 388 -18.51 12.72 2.07
C GLY A 388 -19.04 13.42 0.82
N ARG A 389 -18.72 12.90 -0.38
CA ARG A 389 -19.14 13.47 -1.67
C ARG A 389 -20.08 12.55 -2.42
N THR A 390 -20.84 13.12 -3.33
CA THR A 390 -21.67 12.37 -4.27
C THR A 390 -20.83 11.74 -5.37
N ASP A 391 -21.38 10.70 -6.00
CA ASP A 391 -20.68 10.03 -7.09
C ASP A 391 -20.47 10.96 -8.30
N ALA A 392 -21.46 11.82 -8.59
CA ALA A 392 -21.38 12.79 -9.69
C ALA A 392 -20.24 13.81 -9.50
N GLU A 393 -19.98 14.24 -8.27
CA GLU A 393 -18.93 15.22 -7.96
C GLU A 393 -17.52 14.68 -8.21
N MET A 394 -17.25 13.41 -7.87
CA MET A 394 -15.90 12.84 -7.96
C MET A 394 -15.70 12.00 -9.23
N ASN A 395 -16.72 11.24 -9.65
CA ASN A 395 -16.65 10.26 -10.73
C ASN A 395 -17.44 10.64 -11.99
N GLY A 396 -18.18 11.77 -12.00
CA GLY A 396 -18.98 12.19 -13.16
C GLY A 396 -18.16 12.52 -14.42
N PRO A 397 -18.80 12.80 -15.57
CA PRO A 397 -18.11 13.22 -16.79
C PRO A 397 -17.35 14.54 -16.60
N ARG A 398 -16.15 14.67 -17.20
CA ARG A 398 -15.33 15.89 -17.11
C ARG A 398 -15.81 16.93 -18.10
N SER A 399 -15.75 18.20 -17.70
CA SER A 399 -16.00 19.35 -18.58
C SER A 399 -14.84 19.61 -19.57
N SER A 400 -13.64 19.09 -19.29
CA SER A 400 -12.46 19.21 -20.17
C SER A 400 -11.75 17.85 -20.33
N PRO A 401 -11.25 17.52 -21.53
CA PRO A 401 -10.39 16.35 -21.72
C PRO A 401 -9.03 16.62 -21.08
N ALA A 402 -8.83 16.09 -19.88
CA ALA A 402 -7.51 15.98 -19.26
C ALA A 402 -6.85 14.66 -19.72
N PRO A 403 -5.50 14.58 -19.74
CA PRO A 403 -4.81 13.31 -19.94
C PRO A 403 -5.37 12.27 -18.96
N SER A 404 -5.49 11.01 -19.40
CA SER A 404 -6.09 9.94 -18.60
C SER A 404 -5.45 9.90 -17.20
N ASP A 405 -6.27 10.06 -16.16
CA ASP A 405 -5.84 10.05 -14.76
C ASP A 405 -5.22 8.73 -14.33
N ILE A 406 -5.51 7.67 -15.10
CA ILE A 406 -4.90 6.37 -14.99
C ILE A 406 -3.97 6.27 -16.20
N PRO A 407 -2.68 6.58 -16.07
CA PRO A 407 -1.72 6.10 -17.06
C PRO A 407 -1.84 4.57 -17.12
N GLU A 408 -1.66 3.97 -18.29
CA GLU A 408 -1.24 2.57 -18.42
C GLU A 408 0.15 2.41 -17.77
N SER A 409 0.26 2.65 -16.46
CA SER A 409 1.47 2.44 -15.69
C SER A 409 1.35 1.10 -15.04
N THR A 410 1.96 0.09 -15.64
CA THR A 410 2.27 -1.16 -14.97
C THR A 410 2.99 -0.82 -13.68
N VAL A 411 2.50 -1.33 -12.53
CA VAL A 411 3.14 -1.07 -11.23
C VAL A 411 4.58 -1.58 -11.22
N LEU A 412 4.92 -2.53 -12.08
CA LEU A 412 6.22 -3.14 -12.20
C LEU A 412 7.29 -2.13 -12.67
N THR A 413 8.30 -1.88 -11.84
CA THR A 413 9.41 -0.96 -12.14
C THR A 413 10.73 -1.68 -12.47
N GLY A 414 10.78 -3.01 -12.39
CA GLY A 414 11.97 -3.79 -12.72
C GLY A 414 11.78 -5.28 -12.47
N ILE A 415 12.54 -6.11 -13.21
CA ILE A 415 12.59 -7.58 -13.06
C ILE A 415 14.04 -8.05 -13.07
N GLU A 416 14.37 -9.00 -12.20
CA GLU A 416 15.68 -9.66 -12.14
C GLU A 416 15.53 -11.20 -12.13
N THR A 417 16.41 -11.90 -12.85
CA THR A 417 16.53 -13.38 -12.85
C THR A 417 17.98 -13.80 -12.71
N ALA A 418 18.24 -15.03 -12.26
CA ALA A 418 19.61 -15.55 -12.17
C ALA A 418 20.29 -15.57 -13.57
N GLY A 419 21.54 -15.12 -13.64
CA GLY A 419 22.34 -15.13 -14.88
C GLY A 419 22.11 -13.95 -15.84
N THR A 420 21.11 -13.09 -15.62
CA THR A 420 21.00 -11.79 -16.33
C THR A 420 21.81 -10.73 -15.58
N ASN A 421 23.14 -10.90 -15.51
CA ASN A 421 24.01 -9.91 -14.86
C ASN A 421 24.30 -8.75 -15.82
N SER A 422 23.52 -7.66 -15.73
CA SER A 422 24.06 -6.32 -15.97
C SER A 422 24.68 -5.84 -14.66
N ALA A 423 25.96 -6.18 -14.47
CA ALA A 423 26.73 -5.83 -13.29
C ALA A 423 26.59 -4.34 -12.93
N GLY A 424 26.04 -4.04 -11.75
CA GLY A 424 26.32 -2.83 -10.96
C GLY A 424 26.02 -1.45 -11.58
N LYS A 425 25.33 -1.36 -12.71
CA LYS A 425 24.88 -0.08 -13.28
C LYS A 425 23.41 0.11 -12.99
N MET A 426 23.04 1.30 -12.47
CA MET A 426 21.64 1.75 -12.57
C MET A 426 21.21 1.57 -14.02
N PRO A 427 20.13 0.84 -14.30
CA PRO A 427 19.60 0.78 -15.65
C PRO A 427 19.14 2.20 -16.02
N ASP A 428 19.63 2.70 -17.16
CA ASP A 428 19.10 3.90 -17.77
C ASP A 428 17.60 3.68 -18.06
N VAL A 429 16.79 4.75 -18.09
CA VAL A 429 15.32 4.66 -18.22
C VAL A 429 14.92 3.80 -19.43
N SER A 430 15.73 3.81 -20.50
CA SER A 430 15.60 2.97 -21.70
C SER A 430 15.86 1.46 -21.46
N GLY A 431 16.81 1.12 -20.58
CA GLY A 431 17.13 -0.26 -20.18
C GLY A 431 16.13 -0.86 -19.20
N ILE A 432 15.50 -0.03 -18.35
CA ILE A 432 14.38 -0.43 -17.49
C ILE A 432 13.21 -0.91 -18.36
N THR A 433 12.84 -0.16 -19.39
CA THR A 433 11.74 -0.55 -20.27
C THR A 433 12.02 -1.87 -20.98
N ALA A 434 13.24 -2.08 -21.50
CA ALA A 434 13.60 -3.34 -22.17
C ALA A 434 13.66 -4.55 -21.21
N ALA A 435 14.17 -4.38 -19.99
CA ALA A 435 14.18 -5.42 -18.95
C ALA A 435 12.78 -5.71 -18.40
N VAL A 436 11.93 -4.68 -18.27
CA VAL A 436 10.51 -4.83 -17.94
C VAL A 436 9.78 -5.56 -19.07
N THR A 437 9.97 -5.21 -20.35
CA THR A 437 9.33 -5.92 -21.46
C THR A 437 9.80 -7.38 -21.56
N SER A 438 11.10 -7.66 -21.46
CA SER A 438 11.64 -9.03 -21.50
C SER A 438 11.27 -9.85 -20.26
N GLY A 439 11.25 -9.25 -19.08
CA GLY A 439 10.82 -9.90 -17.84
C GLY A 439 9.32 -10.13 -17.80
N VAL A 440 8.51 -9.18 -18.30
CA VAL A 440 7.06 -9.34 -18.49
C VAL A 440 6.80 -10.45 -19.51
N SER A 441 7.62 -10.62 -20.55
CA SER A 441 7.53 -11.78 -21.45
C SER A 441 7.98 -13.12 -20.85
N LYS A 442 8.70 -13.12 -19.71
CA LYS A 442 9.02 -14.33 -18.92
C LYS A 442 7.98 -14.61 -17.82
N LEU A 443 7.31 -13.57 -17.33
CA LEU A 443 6.15 -13.66 -16.43
C LEU A 443 4.84 -13.91 -17.21
N ALA A 444 4.80 -13.51 -18.47
CA ALA A 444 3.87 -14.02 -19.47
C ALA A 444 4.40 -15.38 -19.94
N PHE A 445 3.46 -16.29 -20.12
CA PHE A 445 3.63 -17.73 -20.20
C PHE A 445 4.77 -18.23 -21.10
N PRO A 446 5.35 -19.42 -20.82
CA PRO A 446 6.19 -20.11 -21.77
C PRO A 446 5.37 -20.41 -23.04
N ALA A 447 5.93 -20.08 -24.21
CA ALA A 447 5.33 -20.44 -25.50
C ALA A 447 5.07 -21.96 -25.55
N GLU A 448 3.93 -22.34 -26.13
CA GLU A 448 3.54 -23.73 -26.38
C GLU A 448 4.76 -24.57 -26.79
N ARG A 449 4.98 -25.67 -26.07
CA ARG A 449 5.79 -26.77 -26.62
C ARG A 449 5.05 -27.26 -27.85
N THR A 450 5.51 -26.82 -29.01
CA THR A 450 5.18 -27.48 -30.27
C THR A 450 5.90 -28.82 -30.30
N ASP A 451 5.32 -29.81 -29.62
CA ASP A 451 5.68 -31.20 -29.84
C ASP A 451 5.24 -31.53 -31.27
N LYS A 452 6.20 -31.45 -32.20
CA LYS A 452 6.03 -32.02 -33.54
C LYS A 452 5.87 -33.54 -33.35
N PRO A 453 4.78 -34.16 -33.84
CA PRO A 453 4.70 -35.60 -33.85
C PRO A 453 5.83 -36.12 -34.75
N THR A 454 6.67 -36.97 -34.17
CA THR A 454 7.68 -37.71 -34.92
C THR A 454 6.92 -38.74 -35.77
N GLU A 455 6.90 -38.56 -37.08
CA GLU A 455 6.44 -39.58 -38.02
C GLU A 455 7.31 -40.83 -37.82
N LEU A 456 6.72 -41.87 -37.23
CA LEU A 456 7.27 -43.22 -37.28
C LEU A 456 6.97 -43.78 -38.67
N GLU A 457 7.96 -43.68 -39.56
CA GLU A 457 8.01 -44.48 -40.78
C GLU A 457 8.03 -45.97 -40.40
N VAL A 458 6.92 -46.65 -40.71
CA VAL A 458 6.86 -48.11 -40.70
C VAL A 458 7.48 -48.59 -42.01
N GLU A 459 8.76 -48.95 -41.99
CA GLU A 459 9.36 -49.75 -43.06
C GLU A 459 8.78 -51.17 -43.04
N MET A 460 8.03 -51.52 -44.08
CA MET A 460 7.74 -52.90 -44.46
C MET A 460 9.01 -53.55 -45.01
N GLN A 461 9.50 -54.59 -44.32
CA GLN A 461 10.15 -55.76 -44.93
C GLN A 461 9.77 -57.03 -44.19
#